data_AF-A0A099YF14-F1
#
_entry.id   AF-A0A099YF14-F1
#
_cell.length_a   1.000
_cell.length_b   1.000
_cell.length_c   1.000
_cell.angle_alpha   90.00
_cell.angle_beta   90.00
_cell.angle_gamma   90.00
#
_symmetry.space_group_name_H-M   'P 1'
#
loop_
_entity.id
_entity.type
_entity.pdbx_description
1 polymer ?
#
loop_
_entity_poly.entity_id
_entity_poly.type
_entity_poly.pdbx_seq_one_letter_code
_entity_poly.pdbx_strand_id
1 'polypeptide(L)'
;MEKQIDGHWYCFDDAGKMRTGFVHLNDGREVYYNADGQMQYGEQKINNKWYHFRTDNGDMARGWYTLEDGRRVYYDVDADGSGAGMLHGLNQINNQSYYFDASDGDEKIGLQVVDNQTYYFNPIMVKNGEAKIGNHWYYFNAAGQMQTGFVTLKDGRLVYYNADGQMQYGEQKINDKWYHFQTDNGDTARGWYTLEDGRRVYYDVDDSGAGQGMLHGIQKVGNDYYYFNPGYGTEETGLKTVNGQLLRADDGC
;
A
#
# COMPACT_ATOMS: atom_id res chain seq x y z
N MET A 1 26.94 22.08 -36.55
CA MET A 1 27.06 20.85 -37.36
C MET A 1 27.71 19.75 -36.54
N GLU A 2 27.13 18.55 -36.57
CA GLU A 2 27.72 17.36 -35.94
C GLU A 2 28.83 16.76 -36.81
N LYS A 3 29.88 16.23 -36.17
CA LYS A 3 30.99 15.54 -36.83
C LYS A 3 31.45 14.37 -35.98
N GLN A 4 31.73 13.24 -36.63
CA GLN A 4 32.36 12.08 -35.98
C GLN A 4 33.88 12.14 -36.15
N ILE A 5 34.62 12.05 -35.04
CA ILE A 5 36.09 12.09 -34.99
C ILE A 5 36.54 11.03 -34.00
N ASP A 6 37.41 10.11 -34.43
CA ASP A 6 37.96 9.03 -33.60
C ASP A 6 36.90 8.22 -32.83
N GLY A 7 35.75 7.97 -33.47
CA GLY A 7 34.64 7.21 -32.90
C GLY A 7 33.68 8.02 -32.03
N HIS A 8 33.97 9.29 -31.74
CA HIS A 8 33.11 10.16 -30.93
C HIS A 8 32.40 11.21 -31.79
N TRP A 9 31.17 11.55 -31.42
CA TRP A 9 30.42 12.65 -32.03
C TRP A 9 30.71 13.97 -31.30
N TYR A 10 30.92 15.02 -32.08
CA TYR A 10 31.15 16.39 -31.62
C TYR A 10 30.18 17.33 -32.33
N CYS A 11 29.85 18.46 -31.72
CA CYS A 11 29.08 19.50 -32.38
C CYS A 11 29.82 20.83 -32.41
N PHE A 12 29.80 21.49 -33.57
CA PHE A 12 30.40 22.80 -33.77
C PHE A 12 29.35 23.84 -34.16
N ASP A 13 29.49 25.09 -33.72
CA ASP A 13 28.70 26.19 -34.25
C ASP A 13 29.18 26.65 -35.64
N ASP A 14 28.53 27.66 -36.22
CA ASP A 14 28.84 28.16 -37.56
C ASP A 14 30.23 28.83 -37.66
N ALA A 15 30.79 29.25 -36.52
CA ALA A 15 32.15 29.77 -36.43
C ALA A 15 33.20 28.66 -36.22
N GLY A 16 32.77 27.40 -36.15
CA GLY A 16 33.64 26.25 -35.91
C GLY A 16 34.03 26.06 -34.44
N LYS A 17 33.38 26.76 -33.50
CA LYS A 17 33.61 26.57 -32.06
C LYS A 17 32.84 25.34 -31.59
N MET A 18 33.51 24.49 -30.83
CA MET A 18 32.93 23.29 -30.25
C MET A 18 31.87 23.64 -29.19
N ARG A 19 30.72 22.96 -29.25
CA ARG A 19 29.63 23.04 -28.27
C ARG A 19 29.80 21.96 -27.21
N THR A 20 29.49 22.31 -25.97
CA THR A 20 29.49 21.44 -24.78
C THR A 20 28.20 21.66 -24.00
N GLY A 21 27.88 20.74 -23.08
CA GLY A 21 26.63 20.75 -22.33
C GLY A 21 25.42 20.23 -23.12
N PHE A 22 24.23 20.61 -22.68
CA PHE A 22 22.98 20.30 -23.36
C PHE A 22 22.86 21.08 -24.68
N VAL A 23 22.48 20.37 -25.73
CA VAL A 23 22.41 20.92 -27.08
C VAL A 23 21.14 20.42 -27.76
N HIS A 24 20.29 21.36 -28.16
CA HIS A 24 19.20 21.11 -29.11
C HIS A 24 19.76 21.09 -30.54
N LEU A 25 19.53 19.99 -31.24
CA LEU A 25 19.96 19.77 -32.61
C LEU A 25 18.85 20.12 -33.61
N ASN A 26 19.24 20.40 -34.86
CA ASN A 26 18.29 20.81 -35.90
C ASN A 26 17.31 19.69 -36.31
N ASP A 27 17.64 18.44 -36.01
CA ASP A 27 16.77 17.28 -36.21
C ASP A 27 15.80 17.05 -35.03
N GLY A 28 15.80 17.95 -34.04
CA GLY A 28 14.92 17.95 -32.88
C GLY A 28 15.44 17.15 -31.69
N ARG A 29 16.58 16.45 -31.81
CA ARG A 29 17.19 15.73 -30.69
C ARG A 29 17.73 16.71 -29.65
N GLU A 30 17.69 16.28 -28.40
CA GLU A 30 18.44 16.93 -27.32
C GLU A 30 19.50 15.99 -26.79
N VAL A 31 20.75 16.42 -26.92
CA VAL A 31 21.93 15.61 -26.61
C VAL A 31 22.81 16.32 -25.60
N TYR A 32 23.73 15.59 -24.98
CA TYR A 32 24.71 16.19 -24.07
C TYR A 32 26.13 15.92 -24.55
N TYR A 33 26.91 16.99 -24.68
CA TYR A 33 28.33 16.95 -24.99
C TYR A 33 29.13 17.20 -23.72
N ASN A 34 30.06 16.31 -23.37
CA ASN A 34 30.88 16.47 -22.17
C ASN A 34 31.88 17.66 -22.29
N ALA A 35 32.74 17.86 -21.29
CA ALA A 35 33.72 18.95 -21.29
C ALA A 35 34.72 18.87 -22.47
N ASP A 36 35.00 17.66 -22.96
CA ASP A 36 35.83 17.41 -24.14
C ASP A 36 35.05 17.52 -25.45
N GLY A 37 33.75 17.81 -25.40
CA GLY A 37 32.86 17.95 -26.54
C GLY A 37 32.42 16.64 -27.16
N GLN A 38 32.57 15.52 -26.46
CA GLN A 38 32.10 14.21 -26.92
C GLN A 38 30.63 13.99 -26.51
N MET A 39 29.79 13.57 -27.45
CA MET A 39 28.39 13.23 -27.19
C MET A 39 28.31 12.05 -26.22
N GLN A 40 27.48 12.17 -25.20
CA GLN A 40 27.25 11.15 -24.18
C GLN A 40 26.03 10.29 -24.51
N TYR A 41 26.07 9.06 -24.00
CA TYR A 41 25.05 8.02 -24.19
C TYR A 41 24.80 7.31 -22.86
N GLY A 42 23.69 6.58 -22.76
CA GLY A 42 23.29 5.85 -21.56
C GLY A 42 22.92 6.78 -20.41
N GLU A 43 22.89 6.20 -19.21
CA GLU A 43 22.63 6.92 -17.97
C GLU A 43 23.80 7.85 -17.60
N GLN A 44 23.50 9.13 -17.40
CA GLN A 44 24.47 10.19 -17.09
C GLN A 44 23.99 11.01 -15.91
N LYS A 45 24.88 11.19 -14.92
CA LYS A 45 24.61 12.06 -13.77
C LYS A 45 25.18 13.46 -14.02
N ILE A 46 24.31 14.43 -14.28
CA ILE A 46 24.66 15.81 -14.63
C ILE A 46 23.98 16.75 -13.63
N ASN A 47 24.74 17.64 -12.98
CA ASN A 47 24.22 18.58 -11.98
C ASN A 47 23.34 17.92 -10.90
N ASN A 48 23.78 16.75 -10.42
CA ASN A 48 23.10 15.91 -9.43
C ASN A 48 21.74 15.33 -9.87
N LYS A 49 21.42 15.34 -11.16
CA LYS A 49 20.25 14.69 -11.75
C LYS A 49 20.67 13.59 -12.70
N TRP A 50 19.87 12.54 -12.81
CA TRP A 50 20.10 11.45 -13.74
C TRP A 50 19.31 11.68 -15.03
N TYR A 51 19.99 11.49 -16.15
CA TYR A 51 19.43 11.55 -17.51
C TYR A 51 19.79 10.27 -18.24
N HIS A 52 19.02 9.91 -19.26
CA HIS A 52 19.42 8.84 -20.19
C HIS A 52 19.43 9.38 -21.60
N PHE A 53 20.57 9.23 -22.28
CA PHE A 53 20.72 9.56 -23.70
C PHE A 53 20.71 8.25 -24.48
N ARG A 54 19.75 8.06 -25.37
CA ARG A 54 19.54 6.77 -26.03
C ARG A 54 20.81 6.32 -26.77
N THR A 55 21.19 5.06 -26.64
CA THR A 55 22.44 4.52 -27.18
C THR A 55 22.48 4.45 -28.71
N ASP A 56 21.32 4.51 -29.38
CA ASP A 56 21.19 4.48 -30.83
C ASP A 56 21.43 5.84 -31.50
N ASN A 57 21.03 6.94 -30.86
CA ASN A 57 21.06 8.27 -31.48
C ASN A 57 21.41 9.43 -30.53
N GLY A 58 21.65 9.17 -29.24
CA GLY A 58 22.03 10.19 -28.25
C GLY A 58 20.88 11.08 -27.76
N ASP A 59 19.64 10.90 -28.24
CA ASP A 59 18.50 11.72 -27.83
C ASP A 59 18.13 11.46 -26.37
N MET A 60 17.83 12.53 -25.63
CA MET A 60 17.48 12.45 -24.21
C MET A 60 16.09 11.83 -24.01
N ALA A 61 16.02 10.80 -23.17
CA ALA A 61 14.78 10.15 -22.78
C ALA A 61 13.92 11.05 -21.88
N ARG A 62 12.60 10.93 -22.04
CA ARG A 62 11.58 11.64 -21.27
C ARG A 62 10.43 10.71 -20.94
N GLY A 63 9.82 10.90 -19.77
CA GLY A 63 8.75 10.08 -19.26
C GLY A 63 9.20 8.64 -19.01
N TRP A 64 8.26 7.70 -19.17
CA TRP A 64 8.51 6.28 -18.96
C TRP A 64 9.56 5.73 -19.93
N TYR A 65 10.55 5.03 -19.39
CA TYR A 65 11.59 4.37 -20.18
C TYR A 65 11.95 3.01 -19.55
N THR A 66 12.19 2.01 -20.39
CA THR A 66 12.75 0.72 -19.96
C THR A 66 14.21 0.67 -20.35
N LEU A 67 15.08 0.59 -19.35
CA LEU A 67 16.53 0.53 -19.53
C LEU A 67 16.96 -0.87 -20.01
N GLU A 68 18.19 -0.96 -20.51
CA GLU A 68 18.74 -2.22 -21.06
C GLU A 68 18.86 -3.33 -20.01
N ASP A 69 18.98 -2.97 -18.73
CA ASP A 69 18.99 -3.89 -17.58
C ASP A 69 17.59 -4.35 -17.15
N GLY A 70 16.54 -3.85 -17.80
CA GLY A 70 15.14 -4.18 -17.55
C GLY A 70 14.43 -3.26 -16.55
N ARG A 71 15.13 -2.33 -15.89
CA ARG A 71 14.49 -1.35 -14.98
C ARG A 71 13.48 -0.50 -15.74
N ARG A 72 12.33 -0.24 -15.11
CA ARG A 72 11.34 0.70 -15.64
C ARG A 72 11.41 1.99 -14.84
N VAL A 73 11.86 3.06 -15.47
CA VAL A 73 12.13 4.35 -14.82
C VAL A 73 11.26 5.45 -15.43
N TYR A 74 11.24 6.62 -14.79
CA TYR A 74 10.59 7.82 -15.34
C TYR A 74 11.54 9.02 -15.33
N TYR A 75 11.76 9.63 -16.49
CA TYR A 75 12.55 10.86 -16.65
C TYR A 75 11.65 12.09 -16.70
N ASP A 76 11.56 12.80 -15.58
CA ASP A 76 10.87 14.09 -15.47
C ASP A 76 11.78 15.22 -15.95
N VAL A 77 11.75 15.46 -17.26
CA VAL A 77 12.57 16.50 -17.92
C VAL A 77 11.70 17.31 -18.87
N ASP A 78 11.54 18.58 -18.55
CA ASP A 78 10.80 19.56 -19.33
C ASP A 78 11.51 19.87 -20.67
N ALA A 79 10.79 20.52 -21.59
CA ALA A 79 11.31 20.89 -22.90
C ALA A 79 12.50 21.88 -22.84
N ASP A 80 12.65 22.61 -21.74
CA ASP A 80 13.78 23.52 -21.50
C ASP A 80 14.95 22.85 -20.76
N GLY A 81 14.88 21.54 -20.51
CA GLY A 81 15.87 20.77 -19.77
C GLY A 81 15.79 20.92 -18.24
N SER A 82 14.80 21.66 -17.73
CA SER A 82 14.45 21.68 -16.31
C SER A 82 13.66 20.41 -15.92
N GLY A 83 13.23 20.29 -14.66
CA GLY A 83 12.62 19.05 -14.12
C GLY A 83 13.53 18.28 -13.15
N ALA A 84 13.04 17.18 -12.59
CA ALA A 84 13.77 16.40 -11.58
C ALA A 84 14.84 15.44 -12.15
N GLY A 85 14.81 15.14 -13.46
CA GLY A 85 15.58 14.04 -14.05
C GLY A 85 14.90 12.70 -13.77
N MET A 86 15.67 11.62 -13.63
CA MET A 86 15.13 10.32 -13.22
C MET A 86 14.47 10.44 -11.83
N LEU A 87 13.21 10.03 -11.72
CA LEU A 87 12.47 10.05 -10.46
C LEU A 87 12.95 8.96 -9.50
N HIS A 88 12.94 9.29 -8.21
CA HIS A 88 13.30 8.39 -7.11
C HIS A 88 12.27 8.58 -5.98
N GLY A 89 11.94 7.52 -5.25
CA GLY A 89 10.96 7.53 -4.17
C GLY A 89 9.51 7.73 -4.65
N LEU A 90 8.66 8.20 -3.74
CA LEU A 90 7.24 8.44 -4.00
C LEU A 90 7.02 9.68 -4.88
N ASN A 91 6.47 9.49 -6.08
CA ASN A 91 6.19 10.57 -7.02
C ASN A 91 4.78 10.47 -7.60
N GLN A 92 4.25 11.61 -8.06
CA GLN A 92 2.99 11.65 -8.78
C GLN A 92 3.22 11.91 -10.26
N ILE A 93 2.62 11.07 -11.10
CA ILE A 93 2.64 11.19 -12.56
C ILE A 93 1.18 11.16 -13.01
N ASN A 94 0.69 12.23 -13.65
CA ASN A 94 -0.72 12.34 -14.07
C ASN A 94 -1.73 12.02 -12.94
N ASN A 95 -1.52 12.59 -11.75
CA ASN A 95 -2.32 12.36 -10.53
C ASN A 95 -2.30 10.91 -9.98
N GLN A 96 -1.46 10.02 -10.53
CA GLN A 96 -1.26 8.67 -10.03
C GLN A 96 0.05 8.61 -9.26
N SER A 97 0.03 7.95 -8.09
CA SER A 97 1.22 7.81 -7.24
C SER A 97 1.97 6.53 -7.60
N TYR A 98 3.26 6.66 -7.84
CA TYR A 98 4.22 5.59 -8.11
C TYR A 98 5.35 5.65 -7.08
N TYR A 99 6.02 4.52 -6.87
CA TYR A 99 7.24 4.47 -6.08
C TYR A 99 8.38 3.97 -6.96
N PHE A 100 9.45 4.76 -7.01
CA PHE A 100 10.70 4.40 -7.65
C PHE A 100 11.74 4.09 -6.58
N ASP A 101 12.62 3.12 -6.81
CA ASP A 101 13.69 2.81 -5.88
C ASP A 101 14.51 4.07 -5.56
N ALA A 102 14.85 4.25 -4.29
CA ALA A 102 15.63 5.41 -3.88
C ALA A 102 17.08 5.37 -4.40
N SER A 103 17.59 4.19 -4.76
CA SER A 103 18.98 4.00 -5.20
C SER A 103 19.15 4.01 -6.72
N ASP A 104 18.23 3.39 -7.46
CA ASP A 104 18.36 3.18 -8.90
C ASP A 104 17.16 3.67 -9.73
N GLY A 105 16.12 4.22 -9.10
CA GLY A 105 14.95 4.76 -9.80
C GLY A 105 14.05 3.71 -10.46
N ASP A 106 14.26 2.41 -10.21
CA ASP A 106 13.38 1.35 -10.73
C ASP A 106 11.98 1.41 -10.11
N GLU A 107 10.93 1.38 -10.93
CA GLU A 107 9.55 1.34 -10.48
C GLU A 107 9.29 0.08 -9.63
N LYS A 108 8.91 0.26 -8.36
CA LYS A 108 8.58 -0.86 -7.49
C LYS A 108 7.08 -1.11 -7.44
N ILE A 109 6.77 -2.40 -7.46
CA ILE A 109 5.47 -3.00 -7.19
C ILE A 109 5.57 -3.71 -5.84
N GLY A 110 4.45 -3.80 -5.12
CA GLY A 110 4.38 -4.45 -3.83
C GLY A 110 4.32 -3.47 -2.66
N LEU A 111 4.57 -4.00 -1.46
CA LEU A 111 4.58 -3.23 -0.21
C LEU A 111 5.86 -2.40 -0.11
N GLN A 112 5.73 -1.10 0.12
CA GLN A 112 6.84 -0.17 0.30
C GLN A 112 6.64 0.62 1.59
N VAL A 113 7.72 0.79 2.35
CA VAL A 113 7.70 1.60 3.59
C VAL A 113 8.30 2.97 3.28
N VAL A 114 7.51 4.01 3.49
CA VAL A 114 7.91 5.42 3.28
C VAL A 114 7.49 6.20 4.53
N ASP A 115 8.42 6.90 5.17
CA ASP A 115 8.18 7.68 6.40
C ASP A 115 7.44 6.88 7.50
N ASN A 116 7.88 5.65 7.75
CA ASN A 116 7.28 4.68 8.69
C ASN A 116 5.82 4.31 8.38
N GLN A 117 5.35 4.55 7.16
CA GLN A 117 4.03 4.13 6.68
C GLN A 117 4.19 3.11 5.56
N THR A 118 3.35 2.08 5.57
CA THR A 118 3.35 1.04 4.54
C THR A 118 2.30 1.38 3.47
N TYR A 119 2.71 1.30 2.21
CA TYR A 119 1.87 1.53 1.02
C TYR A 119 1.96 0.31 0.11
N TYR A 120 0.95 0.08 -0.72
CA TYR A 120 0.99 -0.97 -1.73
C TYR A 120 0.83 -0.41 -3.14
N PHE A 121 1.75 -0.78 -4.03
CA PHE A 121 1.81 -0.33 -5.42
C PHE A 121 1.53 -1.52 -6.35
N ASN A 122 0.59 -1.39 -7.28
CA ASN A 122 0.36 -2.40 -8.33
C ASN A 122 -0.21 -1.84 -9.64
N PRO A 123 0.62 -1.22 -10.50
CA PRO A 123 1.84 -0.48 -10.15
C PRO A 123 1.53 0.87 -9.49
N ILE A 124 0.28 1.34 -9.59
CA ILE A 124 -0.19 2.56 -8.94
C ILE A 124 -0.52 2.26 -7.48
N MET A 125 -0.31 3.25 -6.60
CA MET A 125 -0.66 3.15 -5.19
C MET A 125 -2.15 2.83 -4.98
N VAL A 126 -2.43 1.77 -4.23
CA VAL A 126 -3.81 1.42 -3.82
C VAL A 126 -4.27 2.39 -2.73
N LYS A 127 -5.50 2.90 -2.88
CA LYS A 127 -6.15 3.84 -1.96
C LYS A 127 -7.61 3.47 -1.78
N ASN A 128 -8.16 3.73 -0.60
CA ASN A 128 -9.58 3.50 -0.26
C ASN A 128 -10.06 2.09 -0.62
N GLY A 129 -9.24 1.07 -0.36
CA GLY A 129 -9.54 -0.25 -0.89
C GLY A 129 -8.75 -1.37 -0.24
N GLU A 130 -9.30 -2.57 -0.39
CA GLU A 130 -8.67 -3.81 0.01
C GLU A 130 -7.75 -4.33 -1.11
N ALA A 131 -6.63 -4.92 -0.73
CA ALA A 131 -5.75 -5.65 -1.65
C ALA A 131 -5.43 -7.03 -1.09
N LYS A 132 -5.56 -8.06 -1.94
CA LYS A 132 -5.13 -9.42 -1.60
C LYS A 132 -3.67 -9.59 -2.00
N ILE A 133 -2.80 -9.82 -1.02
CA ILE A 133 -1.35 -9.98 -1.22
C ILE A 133 -0.97 -11.35 -0.63
N GLY A 134 -0.61 -12.28 -1.52
CA GLY A 134 -0.49 -13.70 -1.16
C GLY A 134 -1.83 -14.24 -0.66
N ASN A 135 -1.84 -14.78 0.56
CA ASN A 135 -3.04 -15.36 1.18
C ASN A 135 -3.80 -14.39 2.11
N HIS A 136 -3.33 -13.16 2.25
CA HIS A 136 -3.89 -12.20 3.21
C HIS A 136 -4.50 -10.99 2.52
N TRP A 137 -5.55 -10.45 3.12
CA TRP A 137 -6.15 -9.18 2.73
C TRP A 137 -5.61 -8.05 3.59
N TYR A 138 -5.40 -6.90 2.97
CA TYR A 138 -4.91 -5.67 3.58
C TYR A 138 -5.85 -4.53 3.17
N TYR A 139 -5.95 -3.47 3.97
CA TYR A 139 -6.71 -2.28 3.61
C TYR A 139 -5.83 -1.03 3.60
N PHE A 140 -6.04 -0.17 2.61
CA PHE A 140 -5.33 1.09 2.45
C PHE A 140 -6.31 2.25 2.48
N ASN A 141 -6.04 3.25 3.32
CA ASN A 141 -6.91 4.41 3.51
C ASN A 141 -6.86 5.40 2.32
N ALA A 142 -7.48 6.57 2.45
CA ALA A 142 -7.50 7.60 1.41
C ALA A 142 -6.12 8.17 1.04
N ALA A 143 -5.19 8.17 1.99
CA ALA A 143 -3.80 8.54 1.76
C ALA A 143 -2.97 7.37 1.18
N GLY A 144 -3.54 6.16 1.11
CA GLY A 144 -2.87 4.94 0.66
C GLY A 144 -2.10 4.22 1.77
N GLN A 145 -2.24 4.66 3.03
CA GLN A 145 -1.55 4.04 4.16
C GLN A 145 -2.26 2.76 4.56
N MET A 146 -1.50 1.68 4.74
CA MET A 146 -1.98 0.41 5.26
C MET A 146 -2.61 0.62 6.64
N GLN A 147 -3.78 0.04 6.88
CA GLN A 147 -4.46 0.13 8.16
C GLN A 147 -4.26 -1.14 8.98
N THR A 148 -4.30 -0.97 10.30
CA THR A 148 -4.28 -2.04 11.32
C THR A 148 -5.42 -1.78 12.30
N GLY A 149 -5.83 -2.80 13.05
CA GLY A 149 -6.94 -2.72 13.99
C GLY A 149 -8.30 -2.81 13.29
N PHE A 150 -9.34 -2.34 13.97
CA PHE A 150 -10.70 -2.32 13.45
C PHE A 150 -10.88 -1.28 12.35
N VAL A 151 -11.49 -1.68 11.24
CA VAL A 151 -11.79 -0.82 10.09
C VAL A 151 -13.20 -1.09 9.60
N THR A 152 -14.00 -0.03 9.49
CA THR A 152 -15.30 -0.09 8.79
C THR A 152 -15.08 0.15 7.31
N LEU A 153 -15.35 -0.88 6.51
CA LEU A 153 -15.21 -0.86 5.07
C LEU A 153 -16.41 -0.16 4.41
N LYS A 154 -16.25 0.20 3.13
CA LYS A 154 -17.26 0.96 2.37
C LYS A 154 -18.58 0.20 2.20
N ASP A 155 -18.53 -1.13 2.22
CA ASP A 155 -19.70 -2.02 2.17
C ASP A 155 -20.41 -2.18 3.52
N GLY A 156 -19.89 -1.55 4.58
CA GLY A 156 -20.46 -1.56 5.93
C GLY A 156 -19.90 -2.66 6.84
N ARG A 157 -19.07 -3.58 6.33
CA ARG A 157 -18.39 -4.57 7.18
C ARG A 157 -17.46 -3.90 8.16
N LEU A 158 -17.42 -4.39 9.39
CA LEU A 158 -16.37 -4.07 10.35
C LEU A 158 -15.40 -5.23 10.38
N VAL A 159 -14.16 -5.01 9.97
CA VAL A 159 -13.12 -6.05 9.92
C VAL A 159 -11.97 -5.69 10.85
N TYR A 160 -11.09 -6.64 11.14
CA TYR A 160 -9.89 -6.39 11.93
C TYR A 160 -8.63 -6.82 11.18
N TYR A 161 -7.68 -5.90 11.07
CA TYR A 161 -6.35 -6.15 10.53
C TYR A 161 -5.34 -6.29 11.69
N ASN A 162 -4.50 -7.32 11.70
CA ASN A 162 -3.49 -7.50 12.75
C ASN A 162 -2.36 -6.45 12.65
N ALA A 163 -1.33 -6.56 13.50
CA ALA A 163 -0.19 -5.64 13.51
C ALA A 163 0.60 -5.62 12.18
N ASP A 164 0.56 -6.73 11.43
CA ASP A 164 1.16 -6.84 10.09
C ASP A 164 0.21 -6.35 8.98
N GLY A 165 -0.98 -5.85 9.33
CA GLY A 165 -2.00 -5.37 8.38
C GLY A 165 -2.82 -6.47 7.71
N GLN A 166 -2.77 -7.71 8.21
CA GLN A 166 -3.48 -8.85 7.63
C GLN A 166 -4.88 -8.99 8.25
N MET A 167 -5.91 -9.09 7.41
CA MET A 167 -7.29 -9.30 7.86
C MET A 167 -7.41 -10.63 8.61
N GLN A 168 -8.07 -10.58 9.76
CA GLN A 168 -8.28 -11.74 10.62
C GLN A 168 -9.63 -12.40 10.37
N TYR A 169 -9.70 -13.68 10.71
CA TYR A 169 -10.86 -14.56 10.52
C TYR A 169 -11.01 -15.47 11.75
N GLY A 170 -12.21 -16.00 11.94
CA GLY A 170 -12.56 -16.90 13.04
C GLY A 170 -12.55 -16.20 14.41
N GLU A 171 -12.52 -17.01 15.46
CA GLU A 171 -12.41 -16.53 16.84
C GLU A 171 -10.99 -16.01 17.13
N GLN A 172 -10.90 -14.77 17.62
CA GLN A 172 -9.65 -14.10 17.92
C GLN A 172 -9.72 -13.42 19.29
N LYS A 173 -8.63 -13.50 20.06
CA LYS A 173 -8.51 -12.78 21.33
C LYS A 173 -7.67 -11.52 21.14
N ILE A 174 -8.29 -10.35 21.29
CA ILE A 174 -7.69 -9.03 21.06
C ILE A 174 -7.89 -8.19 22.33
N ASN A 175 -6.80 -7.70 22.93
CA ASN A 175 -6.84 -6.90 24.16
C ASN A 175 -7.72 -7.51 25.27
N ASP A 176 -7.50 -8.80 25.52
CA ASP A 176 -8.24 -9.64 26.48
C ASP A 176 -9.73 -9.88 26.21
N LYS A 177 -10.24 -9.48 25.05
CA LYS A 177 -11.61 -9.72 24.62
C LYS A 177 -11.65 -10.67 23.45
N TRP A 178 -12.67 -11.52 23.42
CA TRP A 178 -12.89 -12.45 22.31
C TRP A 178 -13.79 -11.80 21.25
N TYR A 179 -13.41 -11.95 19.99
CA TYR A 179 -14.16 -11.52 18.82
C TYR A 179 -14.30 -12.70 17.86
N HIS A 180 -15.29 -12.67 16.98
CA HIS A 180 -15.37 -13.59 15.86
C HIS A 180 -15.52 -12.79 14.56
N PHE A 181 -14.61 -13.05 13.63
CA PHE A 181 -14.64 -12.49 12.28
C PHE A 181 -15.09 -13.58 11.31
N GLN A 182 -16.17 -13.35 10.57
CA GLN A 182 -16.77 -14.38 9.71
C GLN A 182 -15.74 -14.92 8.70
N THR A 183 -15.67 -16.23 8.51
CA THR A 183 -14.59 -16.89 7.74
C THR A 183 -14.69 -16.66 6.22
N ASP A 184 -15.85 -16.26 5.72
CA ASP A 184 -16.13 -15.98 4.31
C ASP A 184 -15.73 -14.56 3.90
N ASN A 185 -15.94 -13.57 4.78
CA ASN A 185 -15.82 -12.16 4.43
C ASN A 185 -15.14 -11.28 5.51
N GLY A 186 -14.81 -11.82 6.68
CA GLY A 186 -14.10 -11.11 7.76
C GLY A 186 -14.95 -10.15 8.60
N ASP A 187 -16.26 -10.01 8.34
CA ASP A 187 -17.13 -9.13 9.11
C ASP A 187 -17.24 -9.58 10.57
N THR A 188 -17.24 -8.62 11.49
CA THR A 188 -17.25 -8.88 12.92
C THR A 188 -18.65 -9.29 13.36
N ALA A 189 -18.77 -10.44 14.01
CA ALA A 189 -20.02 -10.88 14.63
C ALA A 189 -20.47 -9.89 15.72
N ARG A 190 -21.75 -9.54 15.72
CA ARG A 190 -22.38 -8.64 16.70
C ARG A 190 -23.69 -9.22 17.19
N GLY A 191 -23.99 -9.03 18.47
CA GLY A 191 -25.17 -9.58 19.11
C GLY A 191 -25.14 -11.11 19.19
N TRP A 192 -26.33 -11.71 19.13
CA TRP A 192 -26.48 -13.16 19.14
C TRP A 192 -25.84 -13.80 17.91
N TYR A 193 -24.97 -14.79 18.13
CA TYR A 193 -24.27 -15.50 17.07
C TYR A 193 -24.16 -16.98 17.39
N THR A 194 -24.32 -17.84 16.38
CA THR A 194 -24.07 -19.28 16.50
C THR A 194 -22.78 -19.61 15.76
N LEU A 195 -21.77 -20.04 16.50
CA LEU A 195 -20.46 -20.41 15.97
C LEU A 195 -20.54 -21.74 15.20
N GLU A 196 -19.51 -22.00 14.38
CA GLU A 196 -19.43 -23.20 13.54
C GLU A 196 -19.45 -24.51 14.35
N ASP A 197 -19.01 -24.47 15.61
CA ASP A 197 -19.06 -25.59 16.55
C ASP A 197 -20.42 -25.77 17.26
N GLY A 198 -21.40 -24.93 16.91
CA GLY A 198 -22.76 -24.96 17.45
C GLY A 198 -22.98 -24.15 18.73
N ARG A 199 -21.94 -23.54 19.31
CA ARG A 199 -22.11 -22.65 20.47
C ARG A 199 -22.92 -21.41 20.09
N ARG A 200 -23.99 -21.14 20.82
CA ARG A 200 -24.69 -19.84 20.78
C ARG A 200 -24.04 -18.90 21.79
N VAL A 201 -23.58 -17.74 21.33
CA VAL A 201 -22.86 -16.74 22.12
C VAL A 201 -23.44 -15.34 21.84
N TYR A 202 -23.03 -14.34 22.63
CA TYR A 202 -23.36 -12.94 22.37
C TYR A 202 -22.10 -12.09 22.28
N TYR A 203 -21.96 -11.33 21.20
CA TYR A 203 -20.88 -10.36 20.98
C TYR A 203 -21.36 -8.93 21.24
N ASP A 204 -20.91 -8.32 22.34
CA ASP A 204 -21.09 -6.90 22.61
C ASP A 204 -19.97 -6.11 21.92
N VAL A 205 -20.24 -5.71 20.67
CA VAL A 205 -19.31 -4.98 19.81
C VAL A 205 -20.05 -3.86 19.09
N ASP A 206 -19.57 -2.63 19.25
CA ASP A 206 -20.11 -1.45 18.57
C ASP A 206 -19.54 -1.25 17.15
N ASP A 207 -19.91 -0.15 16.50
CA ASP A 207 -19.46 0.17 15.14
C ASP A 207 -17.97 0.49 15.02
N SER A 208 -17.27 0.69 16.14
CA SER A 208 -15.83 0.93 16.21
C SER A 208 -15.03 -0.30 16.62
N GLY A 209 -15.70 -1.41 16.98
CA GLY A 209 -15.06 -2.60 17.54
C GLY A 209 -14.85 -2.53 19.06
N ALA A 210 -15.31 -1.46 19.72
CA ALA A 210 -15.32 -1.36 21.18
C ALA A 210 -16.52 -2.14 21.77
N GLY A 211 -16.59 -2.24 23.09
CA GLY A 211 -17.53 -3.12 23.81
C GLY A 211 -16.82 -4.20 24.62
N GLN A 212 -17.55 -5.20 25.09
CA GLN A 212 -17.00 -6.31 25.89
C GLN A 212 -16.49 -7.48 25.04
N GLY A 213 -16.76 -7.50 23.72
CA GLY A 213 -16.51 -8.67 22.88
C GLY A 213 -17.50 -9.79 23.24
N MET A 214 -17.06 -11.04 23.16
CA MET A 214 -17.87 -12.18 23.59
C MET A 214 -18.18 -12.05 25.09
N LEU A 215 -19.46 -12.12 25.43
CA LEU A 215 -19.94 -12.02 26.79
C LEU A 215 -19.65 -13.29 27.60
N HIS A 216 -19.36 -13.10 28.88
CA HIS A 216 -19.06 -14.16 29.85
C HIS A 216 -19.77 -13.87 31.18
N GLY A 217 -20.15 -14.91 31.91
CA GLY A 217 -20.85 -14.82 33.19
C GLY A 217 -22.30 -14.33 33.05
N ILE A 218 -22.85 -13.80 34.14
CA ILE A 218 -24.20 -13.22 34.13
C ILE A 218 -24.15 -11.86 33.46
N GLN A 219 -24.92 -11.69 32.39
CA GLN A 219 -25.01 -10.43 31.64
C GLN A 219 -26.46 -10.08 31.38
N LYS A 220 -26.75 -8.78 31.29
CA LYS A 220 -28.06 -8.28 30.87
C LYS A 220 -28.01 -7.95 29.37
N VAL A 221 -28.85 -8.60 28.57
CA VAL A 221 -28.96 -8.36 27.13
C VAL A 221 -30.40 -7.95 26.84
N GLY A 222 -30.59 -6.71 26.37
CA GLY A 222 -31.93 -6.12 26.28
C GLY A 222 -32.60 -6.03 27.66
N ASN A 223 -33.73 -6.70 27.83
CA ASN A 223 -34.46 -6.72 29.10
C ASN A 223 -34.15 -7.94 29.99
N ASP A 224 -33.48 -8.95 29.45
CA ASP A 224 -33.33 -10.25 30.07
C ASP A 224 -31.91 -10.49 30.58
N TYR A 225 -31.77 -11.39 31.55
CA TYR A 225 -30.48 -11.83 32.08
C TYR A 225 -30.13 -13.21 31.55
N TYR A 226 -28.92 -13.33 31.02
CA TYR A 226 -28.36 -14.57 30.48
C TYR A 226 -27.13 -14.98 31.28
N TYR A 227 -26.88 -16.29 31.36
CA TYR A 227 -25.63 -16.82 31.89
C TYR A 227 -24.80 -17.41 30.75
N PHE A 228 -23.69 -16.74 30.45
CA PHE A 228 -22.69 -17.20 29.49
C PHE A 228 -21.57 -17.93 30.22
N ASN A 229 -21.14 -19.06 29.67
CA ASN A 229 -20.09 -19.87 30.28
C ASN A 229 -18.79 -19.05 30.46
N PRO A 230 -18.20 -18.98 31.68
CA PRO A 230 -17.01 -18.18 31.92
C PRO A 230 -15.75 -18.58 31.13
N GLY A 231 -15.68 -19.82 30.63
CA GLY A 231 -14.53 -20.30 29.87
C GLY A 231 -14.65 -20.10 28.36
N TYR A 232 -15.86 -20.25 27.81
CA TYR A 232 -16.06 -20.34 26.35
C TYR A 232 -17.29 -19.57 25.83
N GLY A 233 -17.93 -18.75 26.68
CA GLY A 233 -18.95 -17.76 26.28
C GLY A 233 -20.30 -18.32 25.84
N THR A 234 -20.50 -19.65 25.81
CA THR A 234 -21.78 -20.25 25.40
C THR A 234 -22.91 -19.85 26.34
N GLU A 235 -24.03 -19.45 25.78
CA GLU A 235 -25.29 -19.31 26.49
C GLU A 235 -25.69 -20.66 27.08
N GLU A 236 -25.87 -20.71 28.40
CA GLU A 236 -26.37 -21.88 29.09
C GLU A 236 -27.85 -21.69 29.40
N THR A 237 -28.66 -22.72 29.16
CA THR A 237 -30.08 -22.74 29.50
C THR A 237 -30.35 -23.54 30.78
N GLY A 238 -31.47 -23.24 31.44
CA GLY A 238 -31.93 -23.94 32.64
C GLY A 238 -31.39 -23.37 33.97
N LEU A 239 -31.54 -24.16 35.04
CA LEU A 239 -31.16 -23.74 36.40
C LEU A 239 -29.65 -23.89 36.62
N LYS A 240 -29.01 -22.83 37.12
CA LYS A 240 -27.57 -22.81 37.45
C LYS A 240 -27.34 -22.21 38.82
N THR A 241 -26.39 -22.78 39.57
CA THR A 241 -25.95 -22.20 40.84
C THR A 241 -24.78 -21.26 40.59
N VAL A 242 -24.95 -19.96 40.86
CA VAL A 242 -23.87 -18.96 40.81
C VAL A 242 -23.70 -18.36 42.20
N ASN A 243 -22.49 -18.41 42.76
CA ASN A 243 -22.18 -17.94 44.12
C ASN A 243 -23.10 -18.51 45.23
N GLY A 244 -23.56 -19.76 45.07
CA GLY A 244 -24.47 -20.42 46.02
C GLY A 244 -25.96 -20.09 45.85
N GLN A 245 -26.34 -19.27 44.85
CA GLN A 245 -27.74 -18.99 44.52
C GLN A 245 -28.15 -19.65 43.20
N LEU A 246 -29.33 -20.26 43.18
CA LEU A 246 -29.92 -20.85 41.98
C LEU A 246 -30.52 -19.74 41.11
N LEU A 247 -29.96 -19.53 39.94
CA LEU A 247 -30.46 -18.61 38.92
C LEU A 247 -31.10 -19.43 37.80
N ARG A 248 -32.26 -19.00 37.36
CA ARG A 248 -32.86 -19.48 36.11
C ARG A 248 -32.26 -18.66 34.99
N ALA A 249 -31.43 -19.27 34.17
CA ALA A 249 -31.17 -18.71 32.86
C ALA A 249 -32.46 -18.98 32.07
N ASP A 250 -33.31 -17.96 31.97
CA ASP A 250 -34.58 -18.08 31.28
C ASP A 250 -34.32 -18.35 29.79
N ASP A 251 -35.01 -19.34 29.25
CA ASP A 251 -35.08 -19.57 27.81
C ASP A 251 -35.79 -18.35 27.22
N GLY A 252 -35.02 -17.37 26.70
CA GLY A 252 -35.59 -16.18 26.07
C GLY A 252 -36.61 -16.60 25.00
N CYS A 253 -37.88 -16.28 25.24
CA CYS A 253 -38.98 -16.46 24.29
C CYS A 253 -38.89 -15.46 23.14
#